data_AF-A0A2H0S043-F1
#
_entry.id   AF-A0A2H0S043-F1
#
_cell.length_a   1.000
_cell.length_b   1.000
_cell.length_c   1.000
_cell.angle_alpha   90.00
_cell.angle_beta   90.00
_cell.angle_gamma   90.00
#
_symmetry.space_group_name_H-M   'P 1'
#
loop_
_entity.id
_entity.type
_entity.pdbx_description
1 polymer ?
#
loop_
_entity_poly.entity_id
_entity_poly.type
_entity_poly.pdbx_seq_one_letter_code
_entity_poly.pdbx_strand_id
1 'polypeptide(L)'
;MGDRLCYTASIRPAFTLLEGLLVIAILGAITGAGFPLFQDYRDSVTVDMAQDYVIQGARRAEFLARSGAEDSDWGYSVEHGVVFKGTSYVMRDVTFDESYPVDDRITATGLLELYFAKFTGDSSDAGTVLLTLNNHSALVSLGTEVGVISGDDDTFAVCHAPSTEFKTLHVSQNAWPGHQGHGDYLGPCVSSSSSSSSSSSSSSLSGLTSFEIIGDQRVRVSNPFIPQLTVIGGAITYGGYDMPVTCFMDISAETVEPFGTYASPVSANVNDGEEHDYLGSSYTATKFITITCKSWVKEDPAYSGELDAHWETYFAFDSRAKNQVYVLRNDDAVPSLDAFQDPETIEDFLEPYIDGGAIDIQDNQVIFLFELSEVASGTGYSAQDIVLLLSLYDGQ
;
A
#
# COMPACT_ATOMS: atom_id res chain seq x y z
N MET A 1 65.05 26.61 38.42
CA MET A 1 64.75 26.36 36.99
C MET A 1 63.26 26.08 36.91
N GLY A 2 62.48 27.03 36.40
CA GLY A 2 61.03 26.91 36.31
C GLY A 2 60.60 27.25 34.90
N ASP A 3 60.19 26.22 34.15
CA ASP A 3 59.69 26.38 32.79
C ASP A 3 58.24 26.83 32.82
N ARG A 4 57.96 27.98 32.18
CA ARG A 4 56.61 28.48 31.94
C ARG A 4 56.14 27.95 30.58
N LEU A 5 55.15 27.07 30.60
CA LEU A 5 54.39 26.67 29.41
C LEU A 5 53.44 27.81 29.00
N CYS A 6 53.64 28.37 27.81
CA CYS A 6 52.69 29.27 27.17
C CYS A 6 51.65 28.45 26.40
N TYR A 7 50.40 28.44 26.86
CA TYR A 7 49.25 28.00 26.05
C TYR A 7 48.75 29.18 25.22
N THR A 8 48.87 29.10 23.90
CA THR A 8 48.18 30.00 22.97
C THR A 8 46.77 29.45 22.70
N ALA A 9 45.75 30.08 23.27
CA ALA A 9 44.35 29.80 22.93
C ALA A 9 44.05 30.40 21.54
N SER A 10 43.72 29.53 20.57
CA SER A 10 43.24 29.95 19.25
C SER A 10 41.78 30.38 19.35
N ILE A 11 41.51 31.68 19.21
CA ILE A 11 40.14 32.21 19.12
C ILE A 11 39.66 32.00 17.69
N ARG A 12 38.68 31.10 17.51
CA ARG A 12 38.02 30.92 16.21
C ARG A 12 37.17 32.17 15.88
N PRO A 13 37.12 32.62 14.62
CA PRO A 13 36.32 33.78 14.25
C PRO A 13 34.83 33.53 14.53
N ALA A 14 34.15 34.56 15.05
CA ALA A 14 32.69 34.56 15.27
C ALA A 14 31.94 34.95 13.97
N PHE A 15 30.64 34.68 13.92
CA PHE A 15 29.77 35.02 12.78
C PHE A 15 29.68 36.53 12.55
N THR A 16 29.64 36.92 11.28
CA THR A 16 29.45 38.31 10.86
C THR A 16 27.98 38.73 10.98
N LEU A 17 27.75 40.05 11.11
CA LEU A 17 26.39 40.61 11.14
C LEU A 17 25.61 40.28 9.86
N LEU A 18 26.29 40.22 8.72
CA LEU A 18 25.68 39.88 7.44
C LEU A 18 25.22 38.41 7.41
N GLU A 19 26.03 37.47 7.90
CA GLU A 19 25.64 36.07 8.04
C GLU A 19 24.43 35.90 8.95
N GLY A 20 24.39 36.62 10.08
CA GLY A 20 23.24 36.61 10.99
C GLY A 20 21.94 37.10 10.34
N LEU A 21 22.00 38.18 9.56
CA LEU A 21 20.84 38.70 8.83
C LEU A 21 20.39 37.76 7.71
N LEU A 22 21.34 37.13 7.01
CA LEU A 22 21.04 36.15 5.96
C LEU A 22 20.31 34.93 6.53
N VAL A 23 20.75 34.41 7.67
CA VAL A 23 20.10 33.27 8.33
C VAL A 23 18.67 33.62 8.74
N ILE A 24 18.44 34.79 9.33
CA ILE A 24 17.08 35.22 9.71
C ILE A 24 16.19 35.38 8.47
N ALA A 25 16.72 35.94 7.38
CA ALA A 25 15.97 36.09 6.13
C ALA A 25 15.59 34.73 5.52
N ILE A 26 16.53 33.78 5.50
CA ILE A 26 16.29 32.42 4.99
C ILE A 26 15.27 31.68 5.87
N LEU A 27 15.41 31.75 7.19
CA LEU A 27 14.45 31.13 8.11
C LEU A 27 13.04 31.74 7.93
N GLY A 28 12.94 33.05 7.80
CA GLY A 28 11.65 33.72 7.52
C GLY A 28 11.02 33.26 6.21
N ALA A 29 11.82 33.10 5.15
CA ALA A 29 11.34 32.59 3.87
C ALA A 29 10.87 31.13 3.97
N ILE A 30 11.64 30.27 4.65
CA ILE A 30 11.29 28.86 4.86
C ILE A 30 10.00 28.75 5.67
N THR A 31 9.87 29.47 6.79
CA THR A 31 8.66 29.43 7.61
C THR A 31 7.45 30.00 6.87
N GLY A 32 7.63 31.08 6.12
CA GLY A 32 6.55 31.71 5.35
C GLY A 32 5.99 30.80 4.26
N ALA A 33 6.83 30.03 3.57
CA ALA A 33 6.40 29.07 2.56
C ALA A 33 5.95 27.72 3.16
N GLY A 34 6.61 27.27 4.22
CA GLY A 34 6.35 25.96 4.82
C GLY A 34 5.04 25.87 5.59
N PHE A 35 4.61 26.96 6.24
CA PHE A 35 3.38 26.95 7.03
C PHE A 35 2.08 26.70 6.22
N PRO A 36 1.81 27.38 5.09
CA PRO A 36 0.61 27.10 4.29
C PRO A 36 0.64 25.69 3.69
N LEU A 37 1.80 25.20 3.26
CA LEU A 37 1.95 23.82 2.77
C LEU A 37 1.63 22.79 3.87
N PHE A 38 2.08 23.05 5.09
CA PHE A 38 1.76 22.19 6.23
C PHE A 38 0.27 22.21 6.59
N GLN A 39 -0.40 23.37 6.51
CA GLN A 39 -1.85 23.44 6.75
C GLN A 39 -2.65 22.67 5.69
N ASP A 40 -2.30 22.85 4.43
CA ASP A 40 -2.94 22.15 3.31
C ASP A 40 -2.78 20.62 3.40
N TYR A 41 -1.56 20.16 3.71
CA TYR A 41 -1.28 18.75 3.98
C TYR A 41 -2.13 18.20 5.13
N ARG A 42 -2.23 18.95 6.23
CA ARG A 42 -3.07 18.54 7.36
C ARG A 42 -4.54 18.43 6.97
N ASP A 43 -5.04 19.32 6.13
CA ASP A 43 -6.43 19.31 5.69
C ASP A 43 -6.73 18.11 4.78
N SER A 44 -5.84 17.78 3.84
CA SER A 44 -5.93 16.55 3.03
C SER A 44 -5.98 15.30 3.90
N VAL A 45 -5.01 15.12 4.80
CA VAL A 45 -4.97 13.97 5.72
C VAL A 45 -6.23 13.89 6.58
N THR A 46 -6.79 15.04 6.98
CA THR A 46 -8.03 15.08 7.75
C THR A 46 -9.21 14.56 6.94
N VAL A 47 -9.31 14.89 5.65
CA VAL A 47 -10.36 14.38 4.75
C VAL A 47 -10.20 12.88 4.51
N ASP A 48 -8.98 12.40 4.31
CA ASP A 48 -8.70 10.98 4.08
C ASP A 48 -9.06 10.15 5.33
N MET A 49 -8.63 10.60 6.51
CA MET A 49 -9.03 9.97 7.77
C MET A 49 -10.55 9.98 7.98
N ALA A 50 -11.23 11.07 7.59
CA ALA A 50 -12.68 11.15 7.68
C ALA A 50 -13.37 10.13 6.76
N GLN A 51 -12.85 9.95 5.54
CA GLN A 51 -13.32 8.91 4.61
C GLN A 51 -13.17 7.51 5.21
N ASP A 52 -12.00 7.20 5.77
CA ASP A 52 -11.76 5.90 6.42
C ASP A 52 -12.69 5.66 7.60
N TYR A 53 -12.92 6.66 8.46
CA TYR A 53 -13.85 6.53 9.58
C TYR A 53 -15.29 6.30 9.12
N VAL A 54 -15.74 6.98 8.06
CA VAL A 54 -17.06 6.73 7.47
C VAL A 54 -17.19 5.31 6.95
N ILE A 55 -16.17 4.81 6.22
CA ILE A 55 -16.17 3.45 5.68
C ILE A 55 -16.15 2.41 6.81
N GLN A 56 -15.27 2.58 7.80
CA GLN A 56 -15.15 1.66 8.93
C GLN A 56 -16.43 1.64 9.78
N GLY A 57 -17.00 2.80 10.08
CA GLY A 57 -18.23 2.92 10.84
C GLY A 57 -19.40 2.23 10.13
N ALA A 58 -19.58 2.48 8.83
CA ALA A 58 -20.62 1.83 8.04
C ALA A 58 -20.43 0.29 7.98
N ARG A 59 -19.22 -0.19 7.71
CA ARG A 59 -18.91 -1.64 7.70
C ARG A 59 -19.12 -2.29 9.06
N ARG A 60 -18.79 -1.57 10.14
CA ARG A 60 -19.00 -2.05 11.51
C ARG A 60 -20.48 -2.20 11.83
N ALA A 61 -21.31 -1.21 11.49
CA ALA A 61 -22.75 -1.28 11.66
C ALA A 61 -23.35 -2.46 10.88
N GLU A 62 -22.92 -2.65 9.63
CA GLU A 62 -23.37 -3.77 8.81
C GLU A 62 -23.01 -5.13 9.42
N PHE A 63 -21.77 -5.30 9.86
CA PHE A 63 -21.31 -6.53 10.51
C PHE A 63 -22.13 -6.86 11.77
N LEU A 64 -22.43 -5.86 12.59
CA LEU A 64 -23.26 -6.02 13.78
C LEU A 64 -24.70 -6.44 13.43
N ALA A 65 -25.29 -5.85 12.38
CA ALA A 65 -26.60 -6.25 11.88
C ALA A 65 -26.60 -7.70 11.34
N ARG A 66 -25.63 -8.07 10.50
CA ARG A 66 -25.52 -9.43 9.91
C ARG A 66 -25.30 -10.52 10.96
N SER A 67 -24.47 -10.23 11.95
CA SER A 67 -24.24 -11.16 13.07
C SER A 67 -25.44 -11.27 14.01
N GLY A 68 -26.46 -10.42 13.85
CA GLY A 68 -27.64 -10.38 14.72
C GLY A 68 -27.33 -9.90 16.13
N ALA A 69 -26.25 -9.12 16.29
CA ALA A 69 -25.80 -8.60 17.57
C ALA A 69 -26.93 -7.84 18.28
N GLU A 70 -27.11 -8.11 19.58
CA GLU A 70 -28.12 -7.48 20.43
C GLU A 70 -29.57 -7.58 19.91
N ASP A 71 -29.87 -8.57 19.04
CA ASP A 71 -31.19 -8.79 18.47
C ASP A 71 -31.75 -7.56 17.72
N SER A 72 -30.89 -6.72 17.13
CA SER A 72 -31.26 -5.42 16.58
C SER A 72 -30.72 -5.13 15.18
N ASP A 73 -31.33 -4.17 14.52
CA ASP A 73 -30.74 -3.45 13.38
C ASP A 73 -29.62 -2.54 13.89
N TRP A 74 -28.69 -2.17 13.01
CA TRP A 74 -27.56 -1.31 13.37
C TRP A 74 -27.33 -0.27 12.30
N GLY A 75 -27.01 0.95 12.70
CA GLY A 75 -26.78 2.05 11.78
C GLY A 75 -25.53 2.86 12.07
N TYR A 76 -25.22 3.74 11.14
CA TYR A 76 -24.09 4.67 11.22
C TYR A 76 -24.56 6.09 10.91
N SER A 77 -24.17 7.03 11.77
CA SER A 77 -24.37 8.47 11.56
C SER A 77 -23.04 9.10 11.18
N VAL A 78 -22.96 9.57 9.93
CA VAL A 78 -21.78 10.25 9.37
C VAL A 78 -21.54 11.57 10.07
N GLU A 79 -22.60 12.35 10.28
CA GLU A 79 -22.54 13.67 10.92
C GLU A 79 -21.96 13.59 12.33
N HIS A 80 -22.30 12.53 13.08
CA HIS A 80 -21.87 12.36 14.47
C HIS A 80 -20.67 11.42 14.62
N GLY A 81 -20.28 10.69 13.57
CA GLY A 81 -19.25 9.67 13.64
C GLY A 81 -19.59 8.56 14.64
N VAL A 82 -20.81 8.02 14.59
CA VAL A 82 -21.29 7.03 15.57
C VAL A 82 -21.99 5.86 14.90
N VAL A 83 -21.54 4.65 15.25
CA VAL A 83 -22.31 3.41 15.05
C VAL A 83 -23.29 3.27 16.20
N PHE A 84 -24.54 3.00 15.87
CA PHE A 84 -25.63 2.96 16.84
C PHE A 84 -26.52 1.74 16.66
N LYS A 85 -27.11 1.28 17.78
CA LYS A 85 -28.12 0.22 17.78
C LYS A 85 -29.50 0.80 17.43
N GLY A 86 -30.17 0.20 16.46
CA GLY A 86 -31.50 0.57 15.97
C GLY A 86 -31.50 1.17 14.57
N THR A 87 -32.65 1.71 14.16
CA THR A 87 -32.91 2.21 12.79
C THR A 87 -32.80 3.73 12.65
N SER A 88 -32.49 4.45 13.73
CA SER A 88 -32.21 5.89 13.65
C SER A 88 -31.31 6.36 14.78
N TYR A 89 -30.38 7.26 14.47
CA TYR A 89 -29.46 7.84 15.45
C TYR A 89 -30.19 8.59 16.57
N VAL A 90 -31.29 9.27 16.24
CA VAL A 90 -32.06 10.06 17.22
C VAL A 90 -32.77 9.16 18.24
N MET A 91 -33.21 7.98 17.81
CA MET A 91 -33.96 7.02 18.64
C MET A 91 -33.08 5.93 19.25
N ARG A 92 -31.76 6.05 19.08
CA ARG A 92 -30.80 5.01 19.47
C ARG A 92 -30.71 4.79 20.97
N ASP A 93 -30.17 3.63 21.32
CA ASP A 93 -29.73 3.32 22.68
C ASP A 93 -28.25 3.68 22.86
N VAL A 94 -27.99 4.81 23.51
CA VAL A 94 -26.65 5.39 23.70
C VAL A 94 -25.66 4.47 24.43
N THR A 95 -26.14 3.41 25.08
CA THR A 95 -25.26 2.46 25.78
C THR A 95 -24.47 1.55 24.83
N PHE A 96 -24.87 1.49 23.56
CA PHE A 96 -24.25 0.70 22.51
C PHE A 96 -23.54 1.55 21.44
N ASP A 97 -23.37 2.85 21.68
CA ASP A 97 -22.69 3.74 20.74
C ASP A 97 -21.20 3.35 20.62
N GLU A 98 -20.74 3.11 19.40
CA GLU A 98 -19.31 3.02 19.07
C GLU A 98 -18.92 4.27 18.27
N SER A 99 -17.82 4.93 18.66
CA SER A 99 -17.41 6.20 18.07
C SER A 99 -16.32 6.02 17.00
N TYR A 100 -16.55 6.64 15.85
CA TYR A 100 -15.67 6.80 14.70
C TYR A 100 -15.61 8.30 14.37
N PRO A 101 -14.93 9.11 15.21
CA PRO A 101 -15.08 10.55 15.19
C PRO A 101 -14.52 11.15 13.89
N VAL A 102 -15.36 11.89 13.18
CA VAL A 102 -14.95 12.73 12.06
C VAL A 102 -14.51 14.10 12.62
N ASP A 103 -13.41 14.67 12.12
CA ASP A 103 -12.91 15.99 12.56
C ASP A 103 -13.99 17.06 12.36
N ASP A 104 -14.27 17.88 13.38
CA ASP A 104 -15.32 18.92 13.37
C ASP A 104 -15.15 19.97 12.24
N ARG A 105 -13.97 20.05 11.63
CA ARG A 105 -13.71 20.92 10.47
C ARG A 105 -14.27 20.35 9.17
N ILE A 106 -14.51 19.04 9.11
CA ILE A 106 -15.06 18.37 7.93
C ILE A 106 -16.53 18.72 7.79
N THR A 107 -16.92 19.19 6.61
CA THR A 107 -18.31 19.34 6.23
C THR A 107 -18.73 18.13 5.41
N ALA A 108 -19.59 17.28 6.00
CA ALA A 108 -20.21 16.15 5.32
C ALA A 108 -21.56 16.56 4.70
N THR A 109 -21.81 16.14 3.47
CA THR A 109 -23.10 16.34 2.78
C THR A 109 -23.53 15.06 2.05
N GLY A 110 -24.81 14.94 1.68
CA GLY A 110 -25.34 13.75 1.02
C GLY A 110 -26.03 12.79 2.01
N LEU A 111 -25.72 11.49 1.94
CA LEU A 111 -26.31 10.45 2.78
C LEU A 111 -25.67 10.41 4.18
N LEU A 112 -26.21 11.17 5.13
CA LEU A 112 -25.57 11.35 6.45
C LEU A 112 -25.93 10.30 7.51
N GLU A 113 -26.90 9.43 7.22
CA GLU A 113 -27.33 8.37 8.13
C GLU A 113 -27.89 7.21 7.31
N LEU A 114 -27.58 5.99 7.74
CA LEU A 114 -28.15 4.75 7.19
C LEU A 114 -28.19 3.69 8.30
N TYR A 115 -29.05 2.69 8.12
CA TYR A 115 -29.06 1.49 8.94
C TYR A 115 -29.07 0.23 8.08
N PHE A 116 -28.69 -0.88 8.69
CA PHE A 116 -28.62 -2.19 8.08
C PHE A 116 -29.58 -3.13 8.80
N ALA A 117 -30.38 -3.84 8.00
CA ALA A 117 -31.35 -4.79 8.50
C ALA A 117 -30.65 -6.00 9.14
N LYS A 118 -31.13 -6.40 10.31
CA LYS A 118 -30.63 -7.57 11.03
C LYS A 118 -30.65 -8.83 10.14
N PHE A 119 -29.61 -9.66 10.29
CA PHE A 119 -29.37 -10.92 9.58
C PHE A 119 -29.05 -10.81 8.09
N THR A 120 -29.70 -9.90 7.35
CA THR A 120 -29.42 -9.74 5.92
C THR A 120 -28.28 -8.76 5.67
N GLY A 121 -28.15 -7.73 6.53
CA GLY A 121 -27.24 -6.63 6.29
C GLY A 121 -27.70 -5.71 5.16
N ASP A 122 -28.96 -5.81 4.74
CA ASP A 122 -29.49 -4.95 3.67
C ASP A 122 -29.54 -3.51 4.17
N SER A 123 -28.96 -2.60 3.40
CA SER A 123 -28.98 -1.19 3.75
C SER A 123 -30.37 -0.58 3.58
N SER A 124 -30.72 0.35 4.45
CA SER A 124 -31.98 1.10 4.40
C SER A 124 -32.07 2.07 3.22
N ASP A 125 -30.92 2.56 2.76
CA ASP A 125 -30.80 3.53 1.68
C ASP A 125 -29.43 3.36 0.98
N ALA A 126 -29.27 3.96 -0.19
CA ALA A 126 -28.00 4.00 -0.89
C ALA A 126 -27.75 5.38 -1.49
N GLY A 127 -26.52 5.85 -1.41
CA GLY A 127 -26.16 7.19 -1.85
C GLY A 127 -24.70 7.52 -1.55
N THR A 128 -24.31 8.75 -1.86
CA THR A 128 -22.95 9.23 -1.64
C THR A 128 -22.88 10.22 -0.49
N VAL A 129 -21.73 10.21 0.19
CA VAL A 129 -21.30 11.19 1.17
C VAL A 129 -20.17 11.98 0.56
N LEU A 130 -20.32 13.30 0.48
CA LEU A 130 -19.25 14.21 0.12
C LEU A 130 -18.69 14.83 1.41
N LEU A 131 -17.43 14.52 1.71
CA LEU A 131 -16.64 15.10 2.78
C LEU A 131 -15.82 16.24 2.20
N THR A 132 -15.85 17.41 2.85
CA THR A 132 -15.09 18.58 2.38
C THR A 132 -14.38 19.29 3.52
N LEU A 133 -13.16 19.74 3.28
CA LEU A 133 -12.42 20.65 4.15
C LEU A 133 -11.59 21.59 3.28
N ASN A 134 -11.96 22.87 3.29
CA ASN A 134 -11.34 23.89 2.45
C ASN A 134 -11.34 23.50 0.96
N ASN A 135 -10.18 23.16 0.40
CA ASN A 135 -10.03 22.77 -1.01
C ASN A 135 -9.95 21.24 -1.21
N HIS A 136 -10.05 20.46 -0.13
CA HIS A 136 -9.97 19.01 -0.15
C HIS A 136 -11.35 18.39 -0.05
N SER A 137 -11.58 17.31 -0.78
CA SER A 137 -12.85 16.60 -0.77
C SER A 137 -12.68 15.12 -1.03
N ALA A 138 -13.51 14.29 -0.41
CA ALA A 138 -13.61 12.86 -0.68
C ALA A 138 -15.07 12.44 -0.85
N LEU A 139 -15.31 11.50 -1.76
CA LEU A 139 -16.61 10.87 -1.95
C LEU A 139 -16.62 9.46 -1.38
N VAL A 140 -17.70 9.12 -0.68
CA VAL A 140 -17.95 7.77 -0.14
C VAL A 140 -19.31 7.30 -0.57
N SER A 141 -19.39 6.23 -1.34
CA SER A 141 -20.67 5.57 -1.67
C SER A 141 -21.08 4.64 -0.52
N LEU A 142 -22.35 4.60 -0.16
CA LEU A 142 -22.91 3.72 0.88
C LEU A 142 -24.17 3.02 0.33
N GLY A 143 -24.44 1.78 0.73
CA GLY A 143 -25.74 1.12 0.49
C GLY A 143 -25.74 -0.22 -0.27
N THR A 144 -25.93 -0.21 -1.59
CA THR A 144 -26.64 -1.30 -2.31
C THR A 144 -25.90 -2.62 -2.59
N GLU A 145 -24.58 -2.74 -2.40
CA GLU A 145 -23.87 -4.02 -2.40
C GLU A 145 -22.67 -3.92 -1.44
N VAL A 146 -22.30 -5.00 -0.75
CA VAL A 146 -21.13 -5.03 0.15
C VAL A 146 -19.86 -4.95 -0.69
N GLY A 147 -19.52 -3.72 -1.02
CA GLY A 147 -18.54 -3.35 -2.00
C GLY A 147 -18.66 -1.86 -2.21
N VAL A 148 -18.39 -1.08 -1.15
CA VAL A 148 -17.95 0.29 -1.36
C VAL A 148 -16.54 0.19 -1.91
N ILE A 149 -16.49 0.05 -3.24
CA ILE A 149 -15.32 0.21 -4.10
C ILE A 149 -15.24 1.69 -4.44
N SER A 150 -14.03 2.23 -4.26
CA SER A 150 -13.42 3.42 -4.86
C SER A 150 -14.14 4.76 -4.71
N GLY A 151 -13.39 5.74 -4.21
CA GLY A 151 -13.60 7.12 -4.62
C GLY A 151 -13.37 7.20 -6.13
N ASP A 152 -14.46 7.10 -6.92
CA ASP A 152 -14.42 7.09 -8.39
C ASP A 152 -14.10 8.47 -9.02
N ASP A 153 -13.71 9.46 -8.22
CA ASP A 153 -13.29 10.77 -8.70
C ASP A 153 -11.77 10.98 -8.68
N ASP A 154 -10.99 9.99 -8.21
CA ASP A 154 -9.53 10.11 -8.13
C ASP A 154 -8.80 9.65 -9.40
N THR A 155 -9.52 9.41 -10.51
CA THR A 155 -8.86 9.18 -11.80
C THR A 155 -8.74 10.48 -12.60
N PHE A 156 -7.52 10.88 -12.93
CA PHE A 156 -7.27 12.02 -13.78
C PHE A 156 -6.70 11.55 -15.14
N ALA A 157 -6.97 12.33 -16.19
CA ALA A 157 -6.49 11.99 -17.52
C ALA A 157 -4.98 12.23 -17.62
N VAL A 158 -4.24 11.26 -18.14
CA VAL A 158 -2.81 11.34 -18.45
C VAL A 158 -2.55 11.03 -19.91
N CYS A 159 -1.55 11.68 -20.48
CA CYS A 159 -1.04 11.33 -21.80
C CYS A 159 0.12 10.36 -21.63
N HIS A 160 -0.15 9.11 -21.97
CA HIS A 160 0.76 7.99 -21.84
C HIS A 160 1.61 7.80 -23.11
N ALA A 161 2.93 7.72 -22.96
CA ALA A 161 3.90 7.70 -24.07
C ALA A 161 4.81 6.44 -24.07
N PRO A 162 4.26 5.23 -24.30
CA PRO A 162 5.04 4.00 -24.26
C PRO A 162 5.94 3.79 -25.50
N SER A 163 5.77 4.57 -26.58
CA SER A 163 6.64 4.61 -27.78
C SER A 163 6.20 5.73 -28.78
N THR A 164 6.32 5.56 -30.11
CA THR A 164 6.06 6.60 -31.13
C THR A 164 4.61 7.10 -31.22
N GLU A 165 3.66 6.47 -30.53
CA GLU A 165 2.27 6.89 -30.47
C GLU A 165 1.83 7.21 -29.04
N PHE A 166 1.17 8.35 -28.88
CA PHE A 166 0.67 8.85 -27.60
C PHE A 166 -0.79 8.42 -27.40
N LYS A 167 -1.15 7.97 -26.19
CA LYS A 167 -2.51 7.54 -25.84
C LYS A 167 -2.99 8.18 -24.54
N THR A 168 -4.22 8.70 -24.52
CA THR A 168 -4.83 9.21 -23.28
C THR A 168 -5.35 8.04 -22.44
N LEU A 169 -4.93 7.97 -21.17
CA LEU A 169 -5.43 7.04 -20.15
C LEU A 169 -6.09 7.81 -19.00
N HIS A 170 -6.97 7.16 -18.25
CA HIS A 170 -7.48 7.66 -16.97
C HIS A 170 -6.86 6.80 -15.88
N VAL A 171 -6.10 7.43 -14.99
CA VAL A 171 -5.27 6.75 -13.99
C VAL A 171 -5.56 7.35 -12.63
N SER A 172 -5.55 6.53 -11.59
CA SER A 172 -5.76 7.02 -10.23
C SER A 172 -4.64 7.97 -9.79
N GLN A 173 -4.91 8.88 -8.85
CA GLN A 173 -3.91 9.74 -8.20
C GLN A 173 -2.70 8.93 -7.70
N ASN A 174 -2.95 7.69 -7.26
CA ASN A 174 -1.94 6.76 -6.74
C ASN A 174 -1.08 6.12 -7.85
N ALA A 175 -1.59 6.00 -9.07
CA ALA A 175 -0.84 5.58 -10.24
C ALA A 175 -0.01 6.74 -10.85
N TRP A 176 -0.33 8.00 -10.52
CA TRP A 176 0.34 9.18 -11.08
C TRP A 176 1.86 9.18 -10.92
N PRO A 177 2.43 8.89 -9.74
CA PRO A 177 3.87 8.98 -9.57
C PRO A 177 4.62 7.98 -10.49
N GLY A 178 4.04 6.80 -10.73
CA GLY A 178 4.57 5.83 -11.69
C GLY A 178 4.49 6.33 -13.14
N HIS A 179 3.32 6.84 -13.54
CA HIS A 179 3.16 7.46 -14.86
C HIS A 179 4.07 8.69 -15.07
N GLN A 180 4.24 9.54 -14.06
CA GLN A 180 5.10 10.71 -14.06
C GLN A 180 6.59 10.33 -14.21
N GLY A 181 7.00 9.22 -13.60
CA GLY A 181 8.35 8.65 -13.74
C GLY A 181 8.67 8.15 -15.15
N HIS A 182 7.65 7.79 -15.93
CA HIS A 182 7.78 7.18 -17.26
C HIS A 182 7.66 8.20 -18.42
N GLY A 183 7.63 9.51 -18.11
CA GLY A 183 7.55 10.58 -19.11
C GLY A 183 6.13 10.97 -19.54
N ASP A 184 5.11 10.45 -18.86
CA ASP A 184 3.72 10.83 -19.08
C ASP A 184 3.46 12.23 -18.51
N TYR A 185 2.49 12.94 -19.09
CA TYR A 185 2.08 14.25 -18.59
C TYR A 185 0.60 14.30 -18.23
N LEU A 186 0.30 15.08 -17.19
CA LEU A 186 -1.05 15.40 -16.75
C LEU A 186 -1.85 16.05 -17.88
N GLY A 187 -3.00 15.45 -18.23
CA GLY A 187 -3.92 15.87 -19.27
C GLY A 187 -3.98 14.94 -20.49
N PRO A 188 -5.00 15.07 -21.35
CA PRO A 188 -5.13 14.25 -22.56
C PRO A 188 -4.04 14.56 -23.59
N CYS A 189 -3.73 13.59 -24.45
CA CYS A 189 -2.73 13.79 -25.50
C CYS A 189 -3.14 14.86 -26.51
N VAL A 190 -2.29 15.87 -26.70
CA VAL A 190 -2.55 16.98 -27.62
C VAL A 190 -2.00 16.69 -29.02
N SER A 191 -2.90 16.38 -29.97
CA SER A 191 -2.59 16.49 -31.40
C SER A 191 -2.44 17.96 -31.76
N SER A 192 -1.20 18.46 -31.72
CA SER A 192 -0.75 19.80 -32.14
C SER A 192 -1.85 20.81 -32.48
N SER A 193 -2.34 21.55 -31.48
CA SER A 193 -2.48 23.01 -31.56
C SER A 193 -2.94 23.61 -30.23
N SER A 194 -2.22 24.67 -29.84
CA SER A 194 -2.55 25.68 -28.82
C SER A 194 -2.30 25.32 -27.35
N SER A 195 -1.10 25.75 -26.93
CA SER A 195 -0.67 26.18 -25.60
C SER A 195 -1.69 26.92 -24.73
N SER A 196 -1.74 26.57 -23.45
CA SER A 196 -1.62 27.54 -22.35
C SER A 196 -1.16 26.85 -21.08
N SER A 197 -0.15 27.43 -20.47
CA SER A 197 0.64 27.01 -19.32
C SER A 197 -0.05 27.33 -17.98
N SER A 198 0.06 26.42 -17.01
CA SER A 198 0.02 26.76 -15.59
C SER A 198 0.86 25.74 -14.80
N SER A 199 2.03 26.18 -14.39
CA SER A 199 2.98 25.50 -13.51
C SER A 199 2.51 25.56 -12.06
N SER A 200 2.33 24.41 -11.42
CA SER A 200 2.19 24.31 -9.96
C SER A 200 2.87 23.05 -9.47
N SER A 201 3.95 23.29 -8.75
CA SER A 201 4.91 22.38 -8.16
C SER A 201 4.32 21.55 -7.01
N SER A 202 4.61 20.26 -7.10
CA SER A 202 4.25 19.12 -6.27
C SER A 202 5.10 18.94 -5.01
N SER A 203 4.50 18.40 -3.94
CA SER A 203 5.18 17.75 -2.81
C SER A 203 4.13 17.32 -1.77
N SER A 204 4.10 16.13 -1.14
CA SER A 204 4.68 14.80 -1.30
C SER A 204 4.27 14.01 -0.04
N LEU A 205 3.88 12.73 -0.16
CA LEU A 205 3.85 11.77 0.94
C LEU A 205 5.12 11.91 1.79
N SER A 206 5.00 12.27 3.06
CA SER A 206 6.15 12.45 3.94
C SER A 206 5.99 11.65 5.23
N GLY A 207 6.40 10.38 5.11
CA GLY A 207 6.58 9.43 6.20
C GLY A 207 6.98 8.07 5.65
N LEU A 208 8.21 7.93 5.15
CA LEU A 208 8.75 6.61 4.79
C LEU A 208 9.33 5.98 6.05
N THR A 209 8.91 4.76 6.38
CA THR A 209 9.53 4.00 7.47
C THR A 209 10.69 3.18 6.93
N SER A 210 11.91 3.59 7.28
CA SER A 210 13.11 2.82 6.97
C SER A 210 13.13 1.47 7.68
N PHE A 211 13.64 0.45 7.01
CA PHE A 211 13.86 -0.88 7.56
C PHE A 211 15.32 -1.33 7.40
N GLU A 212 15.68 -2.42 8.06
CA GLU A 212 16.98 -3.08 7.91
C GLU A 212 16.73 -4.55 7.56
N ILE A 213 17.36 -5.06 6.50
CA ILE A 213 17.46 -6.52 6.32
C ILE A 213 18.67 -7.01 7.12
N ILE A 214 18.40 -7.77 8.17
CA ILE A 214 19.45 -8.29 9.06
C ILE A 214 20.07 -9.57 8.49
N GLY A 215 21.18 -10.02 9.07
CA GLY A 215 22.05 -11.07 8.48
C GLY A 215 21.40 -12.43 8.15
N ASP A 216 20.18 -12.68 8.61
CA ASP A 216 19.35 -13.83 8.26
C ASP A 216 18.17 -13.49 7.31
N GLN A 217 18.27 -12.40 6.54
CA GLN A 217 17.26 -11.93 5.55
C GLN A 217 15.89 -11.51 6.13
N ARG A 218 15.75 -11.38 7.45
CA ARG A 218 14.54 -10.78 8.04
C ARG A 218 14.51 -9.27 7.82
N VAL A 219 13.35 -8.76 7.48
CA VAL A 219 13.07 -7.32 7.44
C VAL A 219 12.77 -6.86 8.86
N ARG A 220 13.69 -6.10 9.45
CA ARG A 220 13.53 -5.47 10.75
C ARG A 220 13.01 -4.05 10.55
N VAL A 221 11.82 -3.79 11.07
CA VAL A 221 11.22 -2.45 11.08
C VAL A 221 11.29 -1.94 12.51
N SER A 222 11.81 -0.73 12.73
CA SER A 222 12.06 -0.22 14.10
C SER A 222 11.02 0.79 14.58
N ASN A 223 10.34 1.47 13.67
CA ASN A 223 9.27 2.43 13.94
C ASN A 223 7.89 1.78 13.67
N PRO A 224 6.80 2.39 14.14
CA PRO A 224 5.46 1.97 13.74
C PRO A 224 5.31 1.96 12.22
N PHE A 225 4.63 0.94 11.69
CA PHE A 225 4.52 0.77 10.25
C PHE A 225 3.22 0.09 9.84
N ILE A 226 2.86 0.27 8.57
CA ILE A 226 1.81 -0.48 7.87
C ILE A 226 2.47 -1.24 6.71
N PRO A 227 2.41 -2.59 6.69
CA PRO A 227 2.95 -3.37 5.59
C PRO A 227 1.95 -3.43 4.43
N GLN A 228 2.44 -3.26 3.21
CA GLN A 228 1.72 -3.63 2.00
C GLN A 228 2.52 -4.72 1.28
N LEU A 229 1.85 -5.80 0.92
CA LEU A 229 2.45 -6.89 0.15
C LEU A 229 1.74 -7.02 -1.19
N THR A 230 2.51 -6.82 -2.26
CA THR A 230 2.03 -6.89 -3.63
C THR A 230 2.70 -8.05 -4.35
N VAL A 231 1.93 -8.82 -5.12
CA VAL A 231 2.44 -9.84 -6.03
C VAL A 231 2.76 -9.15 -7.35
N ILE A 232 4.04 -9.10 -7.70
CA ILE A 232 4.49 -8.58 -9.00
C ILE A 232 4.17 -9.60 -10.09
N GLY A 233 4.31 -10.89 -9.77
CA GLY A 233 3.95 -11.99 -10.66
C GLY A 233 4.47 -13.32 -10.15
N GLY A 234 4.15 -14.39 -10.86
CA GLY A 234 4.64 -15.75 -10.62
C GLY A 234 4.50 -16.55 -11.90
N ALA A 235 5.41 -17.49 -12.12
CA ALA A 235 5.41 -18.31 -13.33
C ALA A 235 5.70 -19.79 -13.06
N ILE A 236 5.52 -20.27 -11.81
CA ILE A 236 5.78 -21.68 -11.54
C ILE A 236 4.76 -22.60 -12.21
N THR A 237 5.24 -23.49 -13.08
CA THR A 237 4.42 -24.47 -13.80
C THR A 237 4.86 -25.90 -13.54
N TYR A 238 3.93 -26.85 -13.64
CA TYR A 238 4.25 -28.27 -13.61
C TYR A 238 3.33 -29.05 -14.53
N GLY A 239 3.88 -29.91 -15.40
CA GLY A 239 3.06 -30.76 -16.26
C GLY A 239 2.10 -30.01 -17.20
N GLY A 240 2.41 -28.74 -17.54
CA GLY A 240 1.62 -27.92 -18.46
C GLY A 240 0.45 -27.17 -17.82
N TYR A 241 0.44 -27.01 -16.50
CA TYR A 241 -0.47 -26.13 -15.78
C TYR A 241 0.29 -25.26 -14.77
N ASP A 242 -0.30 -24.12 -14.42
CA ASP A 242 0.25 -23.20 -13.42
C ASP A 242 0.02 -23.77 -12.02
N MET A 243 1.10 -24.00 -11.28
CA MET A 243 0.98 -24.54 -9.93
C MET A 243 0.39 -23.45 -9.03
N PRO A 244 -0.63 -23.75 -8.20
CA PRO A 244 -1.07 -22.78 -7.24
C PRO A 244 0.06 -22.43 -6.28
N VAL A 245 0.13 -21.15 -5.93
CA VAL A 245 1.05 -20.62 -4.92
C VAL A 245 0.24 -19.94 -3.85
N THR A 246 0.53 -20.23 -2.58
CA THR A 246 -0.03 -19.48 -1.45
C THR A 246 1.10 -18.86 -0.64
N CYS A 247 0.88 -17.66 -0.10
CA CYS A 247 1.87 -16.95 0.70
C CYS A 247 1.26 -16.39 2.00
N PHE A 248 2.07 -16.28 3.04
CA PHE A 248 1.72 -15.58 4.27
C PHE A 248 2.91 -14.79 4.82
N MET A 249 2.64 -13.80 5.66
CA MET A 249 3.65 -13.03 6.39
C MET A 249 3.63 -13.37 7.87
N ASP A 250 4.81 -13.59 8.46
CA ASP A 250 4.99 -13.61 9.91
C ASP A 250 5.57 -12.27 10.36
N ILE A 251 4.83 -11.54 11.19
CA ILE A 251 5.23 -10.26 11.78
C ILE A 251 5.49 -10.46 13.28
N SER A 252 6.71 -10.84 13.62
CA SER A 252 7.11 -11.22 14.99
C SER A 252 6.18 -12.25 15.65
N ALA A 253 5.92 -13.34 14.93
CA ALA A 253 5.06 -14.48 15.31
C ALA A 253 3.55 -14.22 15.26
N GLU A 254 3.12 -13.08 14.73
CA GLU A 254 1.75 -12.90 14.25
C GLU A 254 1.68 -13.29 12.77
N THR A 255 0.87 -14.29 12.45
CA THR A 255 0.67 -14.77 11.08
C THR A 255 -0.44 -13.97 10.41
N VAL A 256 -0.12 -13.37 9.28
CA VAL A 256 -1.02 -12.64 8.40
C VAL A 256 -1.12 -13.43 7.10
N GLU A 257 -2.34 -13.72 6.65
CA GLU A 257 -2.63 -14.44 5.41
C GLU A 257 -3.24 -13.46 4.39
N PRO A 258 -2.41 -12.75 3.60
CA PRO A 258 -2.80 -11.57 2.83
C PRO A 258 -3.82 -11.86 1.74
N PHE A 259 -3.70 -13.06 1.15
CA PHE A 259 -4.40 -13.45 -0.08
C PHE A 259 -5.39 -14.59 0.19
N GLY A 260 -5.88 -14.72 1.42
CA GLY A 260 -6.75 -15.81 1.85
C GLY A 260 -5.98 -16.94 2.55
N THR A 261 -6.72 -17.98 2.98
CA THR A 261 -6.19 -19.04 3.85
C THR A 261 -4.97 -19.74 3.23
N TYR A 262 -3.82 -19.71 3.90
CA TYR A 262 -2.56 -20.25 3.37
C TYR A 262 -2.60 -21.76 3.10
N ALA A 263 -3.52 -22.47 3.74
CA ALA A 263 -3.77 -23.90 3.56
C ALA A 263 -4.75 -24.23 2.40
N SER A 264 -5.34 -23.23 1.75
CA SER A 264 -6.35 -23.40 0.69
C SER A 264 -5.79 -22.98 -0.68
N PRO A 265 -5.19 -23.90 -1.44
CA PRO A 265 -4.59 -23.59 -2.75
C PRO A 265 -5.57 -23.10 -3.79
N VAL A 266 -6.89 -23.35 -3.65
CA VAL A 266 -7.85 -22.90 -4.65
C VAL A 266 -8.23 -21.43 -4.43
N SER A 267 -8.57 -21.06 -3.20
CA SER A 267 -9.06 -19.72 -2.90
C SER A 267 -7.98 -18.71 -2.55
N ALA A 268 -6.75 -19.16 -2.29
CA ALA A 268 -5.62 -18.30 -1.95
C ALA A 268 -4.48 -18.38 -2.98
N ASN A 269 -4.76 -18.89 -4.18
CA ASN A 269 -3.78 -18.93 -5.26
C ASN A 269 -3.41 -17.51 -5.68
N VAL A 270 -2.12 -17.20 -5.68
CA VAL A 270 -1.59 -15.94 -6.23
C VAL A 270 -0.87 -16.11 -7.57
N ASN A 271 -0.72 -17.36 -8.02
CA ASN A 271 -0.19 -17.71 -9.34
C ASN A 271 -1.36 -18.08 -10.27
N ASP A 272 -2.28 -17.14 -10.45
CA ASP A 272 -3.51 -17.27 -11.24
C ASP A 272 -3.59 -16.27 -12.40
N GLY A 273 -2.56 -15.44 -12.58
CA GLY A 273 -2.49 -14.40 -13.60
C GLY A 273 -3.27 -13.13 -13.28
N GLU A 274 -3.85 -13.03 -12.07
CA GLU A 274 -4.53 -11.83 -11.59
C GLU A 274 -3.60 -10.98 -10.71
N GLU A 275 -3.97 -9.72 -10.50
CA GLU A 275 -3.24 -8.81 -9.61
C GLU A 275 -3.62 -9.06 -8.15
N HIS A 276 -2.62 -9.20 -7.27
CA HIS A 276 -2.82 -9.39 -5.84
C HIS A 276 -2.09 -8.32 -5.04
N ASP A 277 -2.84 -7.54 -4.28
CA ASP A 277 -2.30 -6.54 -3.37
C ASP A 277 -2.99 -6.62 -2.02
N TYR A 278 -2.22 -6.43 -0.95
CA TYR A 278 -2.70 -6.46 0.42
C TYR A 278 -2.13 -5.30 1.20
N LEU A 279 -3.01 -4.48 1.78
CA LEU A 279 -2.65 -3.47 2.77
C LEU A 279 -3.00 -3.97 4.17
N GLY A 280 -1.98 -4.05 5.03
CA GLY A 280 -2.11 -4.54 6.40
C GLY A 280 -2.61 -3.49 7.40
N SER A 281 -2.67 -3.92 8.66
CA SER A 281 -2.92 -3.06 9.81
C SER A 281 -1.64 -2.40 10.31
N SER A 282 -1.78 -1.36 11.15
CA SER A 282 -0.64 -0.72 11.80
C SER A 282 -0.04 -1.60 12.91
N TYR A 283 1.28 -1.71 12.92
CA TYR A 283 2.05 -2.42 13.94
C TYR A 283 2.86 -1.43 14.77
N THR A 284 2.76 -1.54 16.10
CA THR A 284 3.58 -0.74 17.01
C THR A 284 4.91 -1.42 17.31
N ALA A 285 5.99 -0.62 17.40
CA ALA A 285 7.34 -1.01 17.84
C ALA A 285 8.14 -1.88 16.85
N THR A 286 9.33 -2.30 17.28
CA THR A 286 10.24 -3.08 16.43
C THR A 286 9.65 -4.46 16.13
N LYS A 287 9.46 -4.76 14.85
CA LYS A 287 9.01 -6.08 14.36
C LYS A 287 10.01 -6.66 13.39
N PHE A 288 9.92 -7.96 13.22
CA PHE A 288 10.62 -8.73 12.19
C PHE A 288 9.57 -9.33 11.27
N ILE A 289 9.73 -9.09 9.97
CA ILE A 289 8.86 -9.63 8.93
C ILE A 289 9.63 -10.74 8.20
N THR A 290 8.96 -11.87 8.02
CA THR A 290 9.35 -12.92 7.08
C THR A 290 8.14 -13.28 6.23
N ILE A 291 8.37 -13.57 4.96
CA ILE A 291 7.35 -14.06 4.04
C ILE A 291 7.61 -15.54 3.81
N THR A 292 6.57 -16.36 3.82
CA THR A 292 6.64 -17.77 3.43
C THR A 292 5.71 -18.00 2.28
N CYS A 293 6.23 -18.61 1.21
CA CYS A 293 5.44 -19.00 0.05
C CYS A 293 5.57 -20.51 -0.18
N LYS A 294 4.53 -21.07 -0.77
CA LYS A 294 4.38 -22.50 -0.98
C LYS A 294 3.69 -22.78 -2.30
N SER A 295 4.26 -23.72 -3.05
CA SER A 295 3.67 -24.25 -4.27
C SER A 295 2.91 -25.55 -4.00
N TRP A 296 1.89 -25.79 -4.83
CA TRP A 296 0.99 -26.92 -4.71
C TRP A 296 0.97 -27.74 -5.99
N VAL A 297 1.02 -29.06 -5.85
CA VAL A 297 0.97 -30.01 -6.97
C VAL A 297 -0.28 -30.87 -6.83
N LYS A 298 -0.88 -31.27 -7.96
CA LYS A 298 -2.03 -32.19 -7.93
C LYS A 298 -1.61 -33.54 -7.37
N GLU A 299 -2.36 -34.05 -6.39
CA GLU A 299 -2.15 -35.40 -5.83
C GLU A 299 -2.34 -36.50 -6.89
N ASP A 300 -3.29 -36.29 -7.81
CA ASP A 300 -3.52 -37.13 -8.97
C ASP A 300 -3.57 -36.26 -10.24
N PRO A 301 -2.77 -36.55 -11.28
CA PRO A 301 -2.80 -35.82 -12.55
C PRO A 301 -4.19 -35.76 -13.23
N ALA A 302 -5.11 -36.67 -12.89
CA ALA A 302 -6.47 -36.68 -13.39
C ALA A 302 -7.42 -35.70 -12.67
N TYR A 303 -7.02 -35.09 -11.55
CA TYR A 303 -7.86 -34.16 -10.81
C TYR A 303 -8.06 -32.84 -11.55
N SER A 304 -9.26 -32.26 -11.42
CA SER A 304 -9.59 -30.97 -12.05
C SER A 304 -8.72 -29.84 -11.49
N GLY A 305 -8.43 -29.89 -10.18
CA GLY A 305 -7.77 -28.81 -9.44
C GLY A 305 -8.74 -27.83 -8.78
N GLU A 306 -10.05 -28.05 -8.90
CA GLU A 306 -11.08 -27.10 -8.39
C GLU A 306 -11.38 -27.21 -6.89
N LEU A 307 -10.80 -28.20 -6.20
CA LEU A 307 -11.02 -28.45 -4.77
C LEU A 307 -9.66 -28.46 -4.06
N ASP A 308 -9.58 -27.89 -2.86
CA ASP A 308 -8.36 -27.89 -2.05
C ASP A 308 -7.79 -29.30 -1.85
N ALA A 309 -8.66 -30.30 -1.71
CA ALA A 309 -8.28 -31.71 -1.56
C ALA A 309 -7.67 -32.35 -2.82
N HIS A 310 -7.63 -31.65 -3.96
CA HIS A 310 -6.93 -32.13 -5.15
C HIS A 310 -5.42 -31.89 -5.09
N TRP A 311 -4.95 -31.16 -4.09
CA TRP A 311 -3.61 -30.58 -4.06
C TRP A 311 -2.85 -31.04 -2.81
N GLU A 312 -1.58 -31.35 -2.99
CA GLU A 312 -0.62 -31.53 -1.90
C GLU A 312 0.49 -30.49 -1.99
N THR A 313 1.10 -30.21 -0.83
CA THR A 313 2.25 -29.30 -0.76
C THR A 313 3.41 -29.88 -1.55
N TYR A 314 3.97 -29.10 -2.48
CA TYR A 314 5.15 -29.51 -3.21
C TYR A 314 6.41 -28.97 -2.55
N PHE A 315 6.56 -27.64 -2.53
CA PHE A 315 7.66 -26.96 -1.86
C PHE A 315 7.16 -25.76 -1.07
N ALA A 316 7.88 -25.44 0.02
CA ALA A 316 7.60 -24.28 0.84
C ALA A 316 8.90 -23.72 1.39
N PHE A 317 9.13 -22.43 1.18
CA PHE A 317 10.31 -21.73 1.68
C PHE A 317 9.92 -20.41 2.31
N ASP A 318 10.65 -20.05 3.35
CA ASP A 318 10.59 -18.74 3.93
C ASP A 318 11.68 -17.84 3.34
N SER A 319 11.43 -16.53 3.38
CA SER A 319 12.31 -15.45 2.89
C SER A 319 13.74 -15.45 3.42
N ARG A 320 14.10 -16.31 4.40
CA ARG A 320 15.45 -16.50 4.93
C ARG A 320 16.23 -17.60 4.19
N ALA A 321 15.57 -18.35 3.31
CA ALA A 321 16.15 -19.46 2.57
C ALA A 321 17.04 -18.93 1.43
N LYS A 322 18.28 -18.54 1.75
CA LYS A 322 19.20 -17.84 0.83
C LYS A 322 19.56 -18.57 -0.47
N ASN A 323 19.29 -19.87 -0.57
CA ASN A 323 19.53 -20.63 -1.79
C ASN A 323 18.30 -20.67 -2.70
N GLN A 324 17.16 -20.19 -2.22
CA GLN A 324 15.86 -20.19 -2.88
C GLN A 324 15.35 -18.77 -3.09
N VAL A 325 15.72 -17.83 -2.20
CA VAL A 325 15.17 -16.48 -2.19
C VAL A 325 16.26 -15.43 -2.41
N TYR A 326 16.09 -14.62 -3.47
CA TYR A 326 16.80 -13.36 -3.63
C TYR A 326 16.01 -12.24 -2.97
N VAL A 327 16.74 -11.30 -2.39
CA VAL A 327 16.17 -10.13 -1.75
C VAL A 327 16.86 -8.91 -2.33
N LEU A 328 16.10 -8.09 -3.05
CA LEU A 328 16.60 -6.94 -3.80
C LEU A 328 16.18 -5.63 -3.13
N ARG A 329 17.11 -4.69 -3.11
CA ARG A 329 16.95 -3.32 -2.61
C ARG A 329 17.21 -2.32 -3.72
N ASN A 330 16.91 -1.07 -3.44
CA ASN A 330 17.34 0.03 -4.28
C ASN A 330 18.85 -0.02 -4.55
N ASP A 331 19.24 0.29 -5.77
CA ASP A 331 20.60 0.22 -6.32
C ASP A 331 21.21 -1.19 -6.44
N ASP A 332 20.51 -2.26 -6.06
CA ASP A 332 21.02 -3.61 -6.29
C ASP A 332 21.10 -3.90 -7.80
N ALA A 333 22.09 -4.70 -8.20
CA ALA A 333 22.20 -5.15 -9.59
C ALA A 333 21.02 -6.08 -9.92
N VAL A 334 20.42 -5.87 -11.09
CA VAL A 334 19.38 -6.77 -11.62
C VAL A 334 19.99 -8.17 -11.79
N PRO A 335 19.41 -9.22 -11.17
CA PRO A 335 19.89 -10.59 -11.36
C PRO A 335 19.78 -10.98 -12.83
N SER A 336 20.89 -11.42 -13.42
CA SER A 336 20.87 -12.03 -14.75
C SER A 336 20.72 -13.53 -14.60
N LEU A 337 19.48 -14.01 -14.76
CA LEU A 337 19.12 -15.41 -14.64
C LEU A 337 18.53 -15.89 -15.97
N ASP A 338 18.89 -17.10 -16.38
CA ASP A 338 18.30 -17.69 -17.59
C ASP A 338 16.85 -18.10 -17.26
N ALA A 339 15.89 -17.71 -18.12
CA ALA A 339 14.53 -18.23 -18.02
C ALA A 339 14.54 -19.76 -18.15
N PHE A 340 13.78 -20.44 -17.29
CA PHE A 340 13.67 -21.89 -17.29
C PHE A 340 12.24 -22.33 -17.58
N GLN A 341 12.04 -22.91 -18.77
CA GLN A 341 10.75 -23.43 -19.26
C GLN A 341 9.65 -22.39 -19.53
N ASP A 342 9.68 -21.22 -18.88
CA ASP A 342 8.73 -20.13 -19.12
C ASP A 342 9.29 -19.09 -20.13
N PRO A 343 8.40 -18.37 -20.84
CA PRO A 343 8.81 -17.33 -21.78
C PRO A 343 9.24 -16.03 -21.10
N GLU A 344 8.75 -15.77 -19.89
CA GLU A 344 9.04 -14.57 -19.11
C GLU A 344 10.32 -14.79 -18.29
N THR A 345 11.18 -13.78 -18.27
CA THR A 345 12.40 -13.72 -17.48
C THR A 345 12.15 -12.95 -16.19
N ILE A 346 13.08 -13.07 -15.24
CA ILE A 346 13.02 -12.25 -14.02
C ILE A 346 13.12 -10.75 -14.34
N GLU A 347 13.85 -10.38 -15.40
CA GLU A 347 13.92 -9.01 -15.89
C GLU A 347 12.57 -8.50 -16.43
N ASP A 348 11.72 -9.36 -16.99
CA ASP A 348 10.38 -8.97 -17.46
C ASP A 348 9.48 -8.63 -16.26
N PHE A 349 9.51 -9.42 -15.18
CA PHE A 349 8.78 -9.10 -13.94
C PHE A 349 9.29 -7.82 -13.27
N LEU A 350 10.60 -7.58 -13.36
CA LEU A 350 11.25 -6.43 -12.73
C LEU A 350 11.30 -5.19 -13.61
N GLU A 351 10.86 -5.24 -14.86
CA GLU A 351 10.92 -4.11 -15.81
C GLU A 351 10.43 -2.78 -15.20
N PRO A 352 9.31 -2.73 -14.43
CA PRO A 352 8.83 -1.48 -13.81
C PRO A 352 9.74 -0.93 -12.71
N TYR A 353 10.69 -1.72 -12.21
CA TYR A 353 11.56 -1.44 -11.08
C TYR A 353 13.04 -1.39 -11.47
N ILE A 354 13.34 -1.18 -12.76
CA ILE A 354 14.72 -1.10 -13.27
C ILE A 354 14.95 0.27 -13.90
N ASP A 355 15.92 1.02 -13.38
CA ASP A 355 16.50 2.21 -14.04
C ASP A 355 18.02 2.07 -14.16
N GLY A 356 18.55 2.45 -15.31
CA GLY A 356 20.00 2.42 -15.56
C GLY A 356 20.67 1.04 -15.42
N GLY A 357 19.89 -0.05 -15.42
CA GLY A 357 20.39 -1.42 -15.21
C GLY A 357 20.59 -1.82 -13.74
N ALA A 358 20.01 -1.06 -12.81
CA ALA A 358 19.91 -1.39 -11.39
C ALA A 358 18.45 -1.36 -10.94
N ILE A 359 18.17 -1.98 -9.81
CA ILE A 359 16.86 -1.92 -9.17
C ILE A 359 16.61 -0.50 -8.67
N ASP A 360 15.51 0.11 -9.11
CA ASP A 360 15.05 1.44 -8.71
C ASP A 360 13.73 1.31 -7.93
N ILE A 361 13.84 1.29 -6.61
CA ILE A 361 12.70 1.18 -5.67
C ILE A 361 12.90 2.13 -4.50
N GLN A 362 11.83 2.46 -3.79
CA GLN A 362 11.94 3.38 -2.65
C GLN A 362 12.68 2.76 -1.45
N ASP A 363 13.27 3.58 -0.58
CA ASP A 363 14.02 3.13 0.60
C ASP A 363 13.19 2.31 1.62
N ASN A 364 11.88 2.37 1.52
CA ASN A 364 10.92 1.62 2.33
C ASN A 364 10.37 0.37 1.62
N GLN A 365 10.94 0.02 0.46
CA GLN A 365 10.54 -1.12 -0.35
C GLN A 365 11.64 -2.18 -0.42
N VAL A 366 11.22 -3.43 -0.54
CA VAL A 366 12.09 -4.58 -0.78
C VAL A 366 11.38 -5.58 -1.68
N ILE A 367 12.10 -6.12 -2.65
CA ILE A 367 11.59 -7.16 -3.55
C ILE A 367 12.13 -8.52 -3.11
N PHE A 368 11.27 -9.52 -3.07
CA PHE A 368 11.63 -10.92 -2.84
C PHE A 368 11.37 -11.72 -4.12
N LEU A 369 12.40 -12.41 -4.59
CA LEU A 369 12.31 -13.34 -5.71
C LEU A 369 12.43 -14.75 -5.17
N PHE A 370 11.36 -15.53 -5.23
CA PHE A 370 11.37 -16.91 -4.78
C PHE A 370 11.55 -17.86 -5.96
N GLU A 371 12.42 -18.83 -5.77
CA GLU A 371 12.44 -20.10 -6.48
C GLU A 371 11.98 -21.19 -5.49
N LEU A 372 10.78 -21.71 -5.72
CA LEU A 372 10.17 -22.77 -4.93
C LEU A 372 10.55 -24.15 -5.47
N SER A 373 10.92 -24.30 -6.73
CA SER A 373 11.13 -25.61 -7.34
C SER A 373 12.59 -26.11 -7.34
N GLU A 374 13.56 -25.20 -7.25
CA GLU A 374 14.99 -25.47 -7.44
C GLU A 374 15.86 -24.65 -6.46
N VAL A 375 17.15 -25.01 -6.35
CA VAL A 375 18.14 -24.24 -5.58
C VAL A 375 19.07 -23.46 -6.50
N ALA A 376 19.66 -22.36 -6.03
CA ALA A 376 20.49 -21.43 -6.81
C ALA A 376 21.68 -22.06 -7.58
N SER A 377 22.08 -23.30 -7.26
CA SER A 377 23.12 -24.04 -7.99
C SER A 377 22.58 -24.96 -9.10
N GLY A 378 21.26 -25.09 -9.21
CA GLY A 378 20.57 -25.92 -10.19
C GLY A 378 20.44 -25.24 -11.55
N THR A 379 20.30 -26.03 -12.61
CA THR A 379 20.15 -25.51 -13.98
C THR A 379 18.74 -25.02 -14.30
N GLY A 380 17.78 -25.26 -13.39
CA GLY A 380 16.41 -24.77 -13.50
C GLY A 380 16.12 -23.51 -12.70
N TYR A 381 17.14 -22.95 -12.05
CA TYR A 381 16.97 -21.80 -11.18
C TYR A 381 16.74 -20.52 -11.98
N SER A 382 15.57 -19.90 -11.81
CA SER A 382 15.16 -18.68 -12.51
C SER A 382 14.65 -17.59 -11.57
N ALA A 383 14.33 -17.95 -10.31
CA ALA A 383 13.81 -17.04 -9.27
C ALA A 383 12.49 -16.33 -9.64
N GLN A 384 11.70 -16.93 -10.51
CA GLN A 384 10.45 -16.37 -11.03
C GLN A 384 9.19 -17.09 -10.53
N ASP A 385 9.35 -18.09 -9.65
CA ASP A 385 8.21 -18.88 -9.17
C ASP A 385 7.18 -18.00 -8.44
N ILE A 386 7.66 -17.02 -7.66
CA ILE A 386 6.84 -15.92 -7.14
C ILE A 386 7.71 -14.69 -6.84
N VAL A 387 7.27 -13.53 -7.31
CA VAL A 387 7.94 -12.24 -7.16
C VAL A 387 7.04 -11.31 -6.34
N LEU A 388 7.57 -10.81 -5.22
CA LEU A 388 6.79 -10.02 -4.25
C LEU A 388 7.48 -8.69 -3.96
N LEU A 389 6.68 -7.62 -3.86
CA LEU A 389 7.09 -6.32 -3.35
C LEU A 389 6.51 -6.11 -1.96
N LEU A 390 7.37 -5.87 -0.97
CA LEU A 390 6.95 -5.42 0.36
C LEU A 390 7.23 -3.92 0.47
N SER A 391 6.18 -3.12 0.65
CA SER A 391 6.25 -1.69 0.94
C SER A 391 5.91 -1.43 2.41
N LEU A 392 6.66 -0.53 3.06
CA LEU A 392 6.46 -0.19 4.48
C LEU A 392 6.12 1.29 4.64
N TYR A 393 4.89 1.58 5.03
CA TYR A 393 4.44 2.94 5.28
C TYR A 393 4.60 3.31 6.75
N ASP A 394 4.69 4.61 7.05
CA ASP A 394 4.59 5.09 8.43
C ASP A 394 3.23 4.72 9.03
N GLY A 395 3.26 4.19 10.24
CA GLY A 395 2.09 3.79 11.00
C GLY A 395 1.73 4.75 12.14
N GLN A 396 2.33 5.95 12.15
CA GLN A 396 2.10 7.04 13.12
C GLN A 396 0.94 7.97 12.75
#